data_AF-A0A9W6B123-F1
#
_entry.id   AF-A0A9W6B123-F1
#
_cell.length_a   1.000
_cell.length_b   1.000
_cell.length_c   1.000
_cell.angle_alpha   90.00
_cell.angle_beta   90.00
_cell.angle_gamma   90.00
#
_symmetry.space_group_name_H-M   'P 1'
#
loop_
_entity.id
_entity.type
_entity.pdbx_description
1 polymer ?
#
loop_
_entity_poly.entity_id
_entity_poly.type
_entity_poly.pdbx_seq_one_letter_code
_entity_poly.pdbx_strand_id
1 'polypeptide(L)'
;MFHFFNLLLAVCIQIIIIIILSILKKIISKKSKFIYSIRLMDLLPPFLLYFIYRLTLNVHGYSIMPYIVIVWMLIGIGLTIYEGYFQKDINLKLFYKIFWRIGDILLSVSWLFSIIWAMVTKI
;
A
#
# COMPACT_ATOMS: atom_id res chain seq x y z
N MET A 1 24.20 -2.96 15.00
CA MET A 1 24.32 -3.97 13.92
C MET A 1 23.03 -4.76 13.67
N PHE A 2 22.38 -5.33 14.71
CA PHE A 2 21.17 -6.18 14.55
C PHE A 2 19.94 -5.46 13.93
N HIS A 3 19.72 -4.18 14.25
CA HIS A 3 18.60 -3.41 13.69
C HIS A 3 18.72 -3.10 12.19
N PHE A 4 19.94 -2.82 11.71
CA PHE A 4 20.19 -2.54 10.30
C PHE A 4 19.97 -3.79 9.44
N PHE A 5 20.41 -4.95 9.92
CA PHE A 5 20.17 -6.23 9.26
C PHE A 5 18.66 -6.55 9.15
N ASN A 6 17.89 -6.31 10.21
CA ASN A 6 16.43 -6.51 10.18
C ASN A 6 15.72 -5.56 9.21
N LEU A 7 16.20 -4.32 9.06
CA LEU A 7 15.67 -3.37 8.07
C LEU A 7 15.97 -3.84 6.64
N LEU A 8 17.20 -4.26 6.36
CA LEU A 8 17.59 -4.85 5.07
C LEU A 8 16.75 -6.08 4.74
N LEU A 9 16.58 -6.98 5.70
CA LEU A 9 15.77 -8.18 5.52
C LEU A 9 14.31 -7.85 5.21
N ALA A 10 13.71 -6.87 5.91
CA ALA A 10 12.35 -6.43 5.64
C ALA A 10 12.19 -5.86 4.22
N VAL A 11 13.14 -5.03 3.77
CA VAL A 11 13.16 -4.48 2.41
C VAL A 11 13.30 -5.59 1.37
N CYS A 12 14.21 -6.55 1.58
CA CYS A 12 14.39 -7.70 0.69
C CYS A 12 13.11 -8.55 0.57
N ILE A 13 12.46 -8.88 1.70
CA ILE A 13 11.20 -9.65 1.71
C ILE A 13 10.11 -8.89 0.94
N GLN A 14 10.03 -7.58 1.09
CA GLN A 14 9.03 -6.77 0.40
C GLN A 14 9.27 -6.71 -1.11
N ILE A 15 10.53 -6.58 -1.55
CA ILE A 15 10.89 -6.68 -2.97
C ILE A 15 10.48 -8.05 -3.53
N ILE A 16 10.72 -9.12 -2.78
CA ILE A 16 10.30 -10.48 -3.16
C ILE A 16 8.78 -10.56 -3.31
N ILE A 17 8.01 -10.00 -2.36
CA ILE A 17 6.54 -9.97 -2.44
C ILE A 17 6.07 -9.20 -3.68
N ILE A 18 6.67 -8.05 -3.99
CA ILE A 18 6.36 -7.26 -5.21
C ILE A 18 6.63 -8.09 -6.47
N ILE A 19 7.75 -8.80 -6.52
CA ILE A 19 8.12 -9.67 -7.65
C ILE A 19 7.11 -10.81 -7.79
N ILE A 20 6.76 -11.49 -6.69
CA ILE A 20 5.78 -12.58 -6.69
C ILE A 20 4.42 -12.09 -7.19
N LEU A 21 3.91 -10.97 -6.66
CA LEU A 21 2.63 -10.39 -7.09
C LEU A 21 2.66 -10.00 -8.58
N SER A 22 3.80 -9.52 -9.07
CA SER A 22 3.99 -9.16 -10.48
C SER A 22 4.02 -10.39 -11.41
N ILE A 23 4.67 -11.47 -10.98
CA ILE A 23 4.70 -12.74 -11.71
C ILE A 23 3.31 -13.38 -11.74
N LEU A 24 2.64 -13.45 -10.59
CA LEU A 24 1.27 -13.97 -10.48
C LEU A 24 0.31 -13.20 -11.39
N LYS A 25 0.42 -11.87 -11.42
CA LYS A 25 -0.33 -11.02 -12.35
C LYS A 25 -0.12 -11.43 -13.80
N LYS A 26 1.12 -11.65 -14.23
CA LYS A 26 1.47 -12.02 -15.62
C LYS A 26 0.95 -13.40 -16.00
N ILE A 27 0.93 -14.34 -15.06
CA ILE A 27 0.40 -15.70 -15.27
C ILE A 27 -1.13 -15.67 -15.38
N ILE A 28 -1.79 -14.95 -14.46
CA ILE A 28 -3.26 -14.87 -14.40
C ILE A 28 -3.81 -14.08 -15.60
N SER A 29 -3.14 -12.98 -16.01
CA SER A 29 -3.55 -12.20 -17.19
C SER A 29 -3.39 -12.96 -18.50
N LYS A 30 -2.51 -13.96 -18.57
CA LYS A 30 -2.36 -14.83 -19.76
C LYS A 30 -3.47 -15.86 -19.88
N LYS A 31 -4.03 -16.34 -18.76
CA LYS A 31 -5.05 -17.40 -18.74
C LYS A 31 -6.49 -16.89 -18.79
N SER A 32 -6.74 -15.64 -18.38
CA SER A 32 -8.10 -15.10 -18.37
C SER A 32 -8.24 -13.84 -19.22
N LYS A 33 -9.01 -13.93 -20.31
CA LYS A 33 -9.43 -12.77 -21.13
C LYS A 33 -10.54 -11.94 -20.46
N PHE A 34 -11.11 -12.41 -19.35
CA PHE A 34 -12.34 -11.87 -18.79
C PHE A 34 -12.28 -11.94 -17.25
N ILE A 35 -12.52 -10.82 -16.57
CA ILE A 35 -12.65 -10.73 -15.09
C ILE A 35 -11.27 -10.86 -14.43
N TYR A 36 -10.64 -9.81 -13.91
CA TYR A 36 -11.03 -9.11 -12.68
C TYR A 36 -10.60 -7.64 -12.75
N SER A 37 -11.51 -6.74 -12.36
CA SER A 37 -11.23 -5.31 -12.18
C SER A 37 -10.32 -5.01 -10.99
N ILE A 38 -10.07 -6.01 -10.14
CA ILE A 38 -9.15 -5.96 -9.00
C ILE A 38 -7.83 -6.54 -9.50
N ARG A 39 -6.83 -5.69 -9.67
CA ARG A 39 -5.50 -6.15 -10.08
C ARG A 39 -4.87 -6.81 -8.87
N LEU A 40 -4.07 -7.87 -9.07
CA LEU A 40 -3.28 -8.46 -7.97
C LEU A 40 -2.35 -7.46 -7.28
N MET A 41 -2.03 -6.33 -7.93
CA MET A 41 -1.30 -5.23 -7.30
C MET A 41 -2.12 -4.51 -6.24
N ASP A 42 -3.45 -4.60 -6.27
CA ASP A 42 -4.34 -4.04 -5.26
C ASP A 42 -4.27 -4.84 -3.94
N LEU A 43 -3.54 -5.97 -3.89
CA LEU A 43 -3.15 -6.67 -2.65
C LEU A 43 -1.88 -6.08 -2.01
N LEU A 44 -1.17 -5.17 -2.66
CA LEU A 44 0.04 -4.53 -2.14
C LEU A 44 -0.22 -3.72 -0.86
N PRO A 45 -1.32 -2.96 -0.73
CA PRO A 45 -1.60 -2.10 0.42
C PRO A 45 -1.57 -2.81 1.79
N PRO A 46 -2.21 -3.99 2.00
CA PRO A 46 -2.05 -4.76 3.24
C PRO A 46 -0.60 -5.08 3.60
N PHE A 47 0.24 -5.46 2.63
CA PHE A 47 1.65 -5.76 2.88
C PHE A 47 2.41 -4.50 3.26
N LEU A 48 2.22 -3.40 2.53
CA LEU A 48 2.84 -2.11 2.85
C LEU A 48 2.49 -1.65 4.26
N LEU A 49 1.22 -1.73 4.65
CA LEU A 49 0.78 -1.37 6.01
C LEU A 49 1.44 -2.24 7.08
N TYR A 50 1.56 -3.55 6.84
CA TYR A 50 2.24 -4.46 7.77
C TYR A 50 3.72 -4.09 7.94
N PHE A 51 4.43 -3.81 6.84
CA PHE A 51 5.84 -3.41 6.90
C PHE A 51 6.01 -2.06 7.59
N ILE A 52 5.18 -1.05 7.27
CA ILE A 52 5.16 0.25 7.96
C ILE A 52 4.96 0.03 9.47
N TYR A 53 3.99 -0.82 9.84
CA TYR A 53 3.71 -1.14 11.23
C TYR A 53 4.94 -1.73 11.94
N ARG A 54 5.51 -2.80 11.38
CA ARG A 54 6.66 -3.49 11.96
C ARG A 54 7.88 -2.58 12.06
N LEU A 55 8.17 -1.81 11.02
CA LEU A 55 9.32 -0.90 11.00
C LEU A 55 9.20 0.16 12.09
N THR A 56 8.08 0.88 12.10
CA THR A 56 7.90 2.02 13.02
C THR A 56 7.81 1.58 14.47
N LEU A 57 7.12 0.47 14.74
CA LEU A 57 7.04 -0.10 16.09
C LEU A 57 8.43 -0.52 16.61
N ASN A 58 9.23 -1.20 15.77
CA ASN A 58 10.57 -1.65 16.15
C ASN A 58 11.58 -0.51 16.32
N VAL A 59 11.36 0.61 15.64
CA VAL A 59 12.29 1.74 15.63
C VAL A 59 11.96 2.76 16.71
N HIS A 60 10.69 3.15 16.82
CA HIS A 60 10.24 4.26 17.66
C HIS A 60 9.42 3.81 18.88
N GLY A 61 9.06 2.53 18.99
CA GLY A 61 8.21 2.00 20.07
C GLY A 61 6.70 2.27 19.87
N TYR A 62 6.33 3.04 18.85
CA TYR A 62 4.95 3.26 18.43
C TYR A 62 4.84 3.15 16.91
N SER A 63 3.63 2.87 16.41
CA SER A 63 3.39 2.74 14.99
C SER A 63 2.65 3.95 14.41
N ILE A 64 3.10 4.41 13.24
CA ILE A 64 2.38 5.43 12.46
C ILE A 64 1.33 4.85 11.51
N MET A 65 1.30 3.52 11.35
CA MET A 65 0.34 2.80 10.51
C MET A 65 -1.13 3.24 10.75
N PRO A 66 -1.65 3.35 12.00
CA PRO A 66 -3.04 3.75 12.20
C PRO A 66 -3.35 5.15 11.65
N TYR A 67 -2.45 6.11 11.78
CA TYR A 67 -2.64 7.45 11.20
C TYR A 67 -2.68 7.40 9.67
N ILE A 68 -1.83 6.59 9.05
CA ILE A 68 -1.82 6.40 7.60
C ILE A 68 -3.13 5.77 7.12
N VAL A 69 -3.67 4.79 7.86
CA VAL A 69 -4.98 4.20 7.55
C VAL A 69 -6.09 5.24 7.65
N ILE A 70 -6.07 6.11 8.68
CA ILE A 70 -7.06 7.18 8.80
C ILE A 70 -7.01 8.10 7.57
N VAL A 71 -5.82 8.56 7.15
CA VAL A 71 -5.67 9.38 5.95
C VAL A 71 -6.18 8.63 4.71
N TRP A 72 -5.86 7.34 4.59
CA TRP A 72 -6.30 6.53 3.46
C TRP A 72 -7.83 6.38 3.40
N MET A 73 -8.49 6.20 4.56
CA MET A 73 -9.95 6.14 4.64
C MET A 73 -10.60 7.50 4.36
N LEU A 74 -10.01 8.60 4.81
CA LEU A 74 -10.49 9.96 4.47
C LEU A 74 -10.47 10.22 2.96
N ILE A 75 -9.44 9.74 2.25
CA ILE A 75 -9.40 9.79 0.78
C ILE A 75 -10.57 8.98 0.18
N GLY A 76 -10.85 7.79 0.72
CA GLY A 76 -11.99 6.98 0.29
C GLY A 76 -13.31 7.71 0.44
N ILE A 77 -13.54 8.33 1.60
CA ILE A 77 -14.74 9.14 1.87
C ILE A 77 -14.81 10.33 0.90
N GLY A 78 -13.72 11.05 0.69
CA GLY A 78 -13.65 12.16 -0.25
C GLY A 78 -13.99 11.75 -1.69
N LEU A 79 -13.50 10.59 -2.13
CA LEU A 79 -13.86 10.02 -3.43
C LEU A 79 -15.34 9.66 -3.52
N THR A 80 -15.92 9.09 -2.46
CA THR A 80 -17.34 8.75 -2.42
C THR A 80 -18.20 10.01 -2.55
N ILE A 81 -17.85 11.07 -1.83
CA ILE A 81 -18.53 12.37 -1.93
C ILE A 81 -18.38 12.94 -3.35
N TYR A 82 -17.17 12.88 -3.92
CA TYR A 82 -16.91 13.38 -5.26
C TYR A 82 -17.75 12.65 -6.32
N GLU A 83 -17.76 11.33 -6.32
CA GLU A 83 -18.58 10.58 -7.29
C GLU A 83 -20.08 10.78 -7.05
N GLY A 84 -20.53 10.70 -5.79
CA GLY A 84 -21.95 10.83 -5.45
C GLY A 84 -22.53 12.21 -5.75
N TYR A 85 -21.74 13.28 -5.57
CA TYR A 85 -22.21 14.66 -5.79
C TYR A 85 -22.06 15.11 -7.25
N PHE A 86 -20.92 14.79 -7.91
CA PHE A 86 -20.62 15.35 -9.24
C PHE A 86 -21.04 14.44 -10.40
N GLN A 87 -20.96 13.11 -10.26
CA GLN A 87 -21.23 12.18 -11.37
C GLN A 87 -22.68 11.68 -11.41
N LYS A 88 -23.49 11.94 -10.37
CA LYS A 88 -24.90 11.52 -10.17
C LYS A 88 -25.13 10.01 -10.11
N ASP A 89 -24.24 9.20 -10.68
CA ASP A 89 -24.19 7.75 -10.56
C ASP A 89 -22.81 7.31 -10.06
N ILE A 90 -22.80 6.45 -9.03
CA ILE A 90 -21.56 5.90 -8.48
C ILE A 90 -21.09 4.77 -9.38
N ASN A 91 -20.05 5.02 -10.18
CA ASN A 91 -19.38 3.98 -10.95
C ASN A 91 -18.39 3.24 -10.04
N LEU A 92 -18.88 2.22 -9.34
CA LEU A 92 -18.09 1.40 -8.41
C LEU A 92 -16.76 0.92 -9.00
N LYS A 93 -16.73 0.59 -10.29
CA LYS A 93 -15.51 0.13 -10.96
C LYS A 93 -14.46 1.24 -11.04
N LEU A 94 -14.88 2.45 -11.37
CA LEU A 94 -14.00 3.62 -11.41
C LEU A 94 -13.56 4.02 -10.00
N PHE A 95 -14.51 4.07 -9.05
CA PHE A 95 -14.26 4.34 -7.64
C PHE A 95 -13.14 3.46 -7.09
N TYR A 96 -13.32 2.13 -7.13
CA TYR A 96 -12.33 1.20 -6.60
C TYR A 96 -11.01 1.34 -7.33
N LYS A 97 -11.02 1.50 -8.66
CA LYS A 97 -9.79 1.70 -9.42
C LYS A 97 -9.03 2.94 -8.94
N ILE A 98 -9.70 4.07 -8.72
CA ILE A 98 -9.05 5.31 -8.28
C ILE A 98 -8.59 5.18 -6.83
N PHE A 99 -9.46 4.69 -5.94
CA PHE A 99 -9.16 4.48 -4.52
C PHE A 99 -7.91 3.63 -4.32
N TRP A 100 -7.83 2.48 -5.01
CA TRP A 100 -6.67 1.59 -4.93
C TRP A 100 -5.40 2.22 -5.52
N ARG A 101 -5.50 3.02 -6.59
CA ARG A 101 -4.32 3.69 -7.17
C ARG A 101 -3.77 4.79 -6.28
N ILE A 102 -4.65 5.58 -5.67
CA ILE A 102 -4.23 6.58 -4.69
C ILE A 102 -3.66 5.90 -3.45
N GLY A 103 -4.27 4.80 -3.00
CA GLY A 103 -3.75 3.97 -1.91
C GLY A 103 -2.35 3.42 -2.18
N ASP A 104 -2.12 2.87 -3.38
CA ASP A 104 -0.81 2.38 -3.81
C ASP A 104 0.26 3.47 -3.68
N ILE A 105 -0.04 4.70 -4.15
CA ILE A 105 0.87 5.84 -4.09
C ILE A 105 1.08 6.28 -2.64
N LEU A 106 0.01 6.53 -1.90
CA LEU A 106 0.05 7.00 -0.51
C LEU A 106 0.89 6.06 0.36
N LEU A 107 0.64 4.75 0.27
CA LEU A 107 1.32 3.76 1.09
C LEU A 107 2.76 3.53 0.66
N SER A 108 3.05 3.60 -0.64
CA SER A 108 4.44 3.55 -1.13
C SER A 108 5.24 4.75 -0.63
N VAL A 109 4.68 5.95 -0.70
CA VAL A 109 5.30 7.17 -0.18
C VAL A 109 5.46 7.10 1.33
N SER A 110 4.42 6.66 2.05
CA SER A 110 4.47 6.50 3.51
C SER A 110 5.51 5.47 3.95
N TRP A 111 5.69 4.41 3.17
CA TRP A 111 6.73 3.41 3.41
C TRP A 111 8.13 3.98 3.21
N LEU A 112 8.38 4.69 2.11
CA LEU A 112 9.65 5.37 1.87
C LEU A 112 9.96 6.38 2.97
N PHE A 113 8.95 7.18 3.37
CA PHE A 113 9.08 8.10 4.49
C PHE A 113 9.43 7.38 5.79
N SER A 114 8.77 6.24 6.09
CA SER A 114 9.05 5.44 7.28
C SER A 114 10.50 4.93 7.29
N ILE A 115 11.03 4.50 6.15
CA ILE A 115 12.43 4.08 6.02
C ILE A 115 13.38 5.24 6.28
N ILE A 116 13.16 6.39 5.64
CA ILE A 116 14.01 7.57 5.80
C ILE A 116 14.01 8.03 7.26
N TRP A 117 12.82 8.12 7.86
CA TRP A 117 12.69 8.53 9.26
C TRP A 117 13.36 7.54 10.21
N ALA A 118 13.24 6.24 9.94
CA ALA A 118 13.94 5.22 10.70
C ALA A 118 15.48 5.29 10.56
N MET A 119 15.98 5.65 9.38
CA MET A 119 17.42 5.86 9.17
C MET A 119 17.93 7.08 9.95
N VAL A 120 17.24 8.22 9.87
CA VAL A 120 17.65 9.46 10.56
C VAL A 120 17.66 9.32 12.08
N THR A 121 16.76 8.51 12.65
CA THR A 121 16.61 8.38 14.11
C THR A 121 17.47 7.28 14.74
N LYS A 122 17.99 6.33 13.95
CA LYS A 122 18.84 5.22 14.43
C LYS A 122 20.26 5.22 13.85
N ILE A 123 20.65 6.25 13.10
CA ILE A 123 22.05 6.68 12.94
C ILE A 123 22.45 7.42 14.21
#